data_AF-A0A2E2XLS6-F1
#
_entry.id   AF-A0A2E2XLS6-F1
#
_cell.length_a   1.000
_cell.length_b   1.000
_cell.length_c   1.000
_cell.angle_alpha   90.00
_cell.angle_beta   90.00
_cell.angle_gamma   90.00
#
_symmetry.space_group_name_H-M   'P 1'
#
loop_
_entity.id
_entity.type
_entity.pdbx_description
1 polymer ?
#
loop_
_entity_poly.entity_id
_entity_poly.type
_entity_poly.pdbx_seq_one_letter_code
_entity_poly.pdbx_strand_id
1 'polypeptide(L)'
;MPSPTDFSRSREVQFLNREESRFPHLQRLSLDFSFQVLEIALTSKPEKHFALVTDDYRSTELESITPHFSTLAELNEYVGDNMIDILHDYLFGFVEEDIQMAKSYA
;
A
#
# COMPACT_ATOMS: atom_id res chain seq x y z
N MET A 1 4.20 16.86 9.80
CA MET A 1 5.15 15.74 9.97
C MET A 1 4.34 14.50 10.31
N PRO A 2 3.91 13.71 9.32
CA PRO A 2 3.39 12.38 9.61
C PRO A 2 4.52 11.57 10.25
N SER A 3 4.21 10.85 11.33
CA SER A 3 5.17 10.00 12.04
C SER A 3 5.67 8.88 11.12
N PRO A 4 6.97 8.53 11.15
CA PRO A 4 7.47 7.36 10.42
C PRO A 4 6.71 6.14 10.92
N THR A 5 5.93 5.53 10.03
CA THR A 5 5.16 4.34 10.35
C THR A 5 6.17 3.20 10.51
N ASP A 6 6.43 2.79 11.76
CA ASP A 6 7.39 1.72 12.02
C ASP A 6 6.78 0.39 11.57
N PHE A 7 7.12 -0.01 10.34
CA PHE A 7 6.63 -1.25 9.76
C PHE A 7 7.25 -2.50 10.39
N SER A 8 8.20 -2.37 11.33
CA SER A 8 8.91 -3.49 11.97
C SER A 8 8.00 -4.48 12.71
N ARG A 9 6.78 -4.07 13.08
CA ARG A 9 5.77 -4.94 13.71
C ARG A 9 4.58 -5.26 12.83
N SER A 10 4.65 -4.93 11.54
CA SER A 10 3.56 -5.18 10.61
C SER A 10 3.55 -6.64 10.19
N ARG A 11 2.35 -7.19 10.05
CA ARG A 11 2.14 -8.55 9.57
C ARG A 11 1.62 -8.52 8.14
N GLU A 12 2.31 -9.20 7.25
CA GLU A 12 1.85 -9.38 5.88
C GLU A 12 0.60 -10.27 5.85
N VAL A 13 -0.45 -9.79 5.18
CA VAL A 13 -1.70 -10.50 4.96
C VAL A 13 -1.58 -11.25 3.65
N GLN A 14 -1.53 -12.57 3.74
CA GLN A 14 -1.52 -13.45 2.56
C GLN A 14 -2.93 -13.93 2.26
N PHE A 15 -3.42 -13.59 1.07
CA PHE A 15 -4.69 -14.10 0.57
C PHE A 15 -4.50 -15.55 0.08
N LEU A 16 -4.75 -16.52 0.96
CA LEU A 16 -4.77 -17.94 0.60
C LEU A 16 -6.04 -18.24 -0.22
N ASN A 17 -5.99 -19.20 -1.15
CA ASN A 17 -6.99 -19.61 -2.17
C ASN A 17 -8.50 -19.60 -1.81
N ARG A 18 -8.89 -19.44 -0.54
CA ARG A 18 -10.29 -19.30 -0.11
C ARG A 18 -10.74 -17.85 0.10
N GLU A 19 -9.82 -16.92 0.29
CA GLU A 19 -10.13 -15.49 0.47
C GLU A 19 -10.09 -14.70 -0.85
N GLU A 20 -9.70 -15.36 -1.94
CA GLU A 20 -9.69 -14.82 -3.30
C GLU A 20 -11.06 -14.24 -3.70
N SER A 21 -12.15 -14.90 -3.31
CA SER A 21 -13.50 -14.42 -3.60
C SER A 21 -13.97 -13.28 -2.70
N ARG A 22 -13.27 -12.97 -1.59
CA ARG A 22 -13.70 -11.93 -0.64
C ARG A 22 -13.08 -10.58 -0.92
N PHE A 23 -11.85 -10.55 -1.46
CA PHE A 23 -11.11 -9.31 -1.71
C PHE A 23 -10.50 -9.31 -3.12
N PRO A 24 -11.33 -9.29 -4.18
CA PRO A 24 -10.88 -9.48 -5.55
C PRO A 24 -9.95 -8.36 -6.04
N HIS A 25 -10.10 -7.13 -5.56
CA HIS A 25 -9.28 -6.00 -6.00
C HIS A 25 -7.88 -6.06 -5.38
N LEU A 26 -7.79 -6.36 -4.08
CA LEU A 26 -6.51 -6.52 -3.40
C LEU A 26 -5.71 -7.69 -3.95
N GLN A 27 -6.37 -8.80 -4.24
CA GLN A 27 -5.72 -9.95 -4.83
C GLN A 27 -5.20 -9.63 -6.24
N ARG A 28 -6.02 -8.97 -7.06
CA ARG A 28 -5.61 -8.62 -8.42
C ARG A 28 -4.37 -7.74 -8.41
N LEU A 29 -4.32 -6.73 -7.56
CA LEU A 29 -3.13 -5.90 -7.43
C LEU A 29 -1.92 -6.65 -6.86
N SER A 30 -2.15 -7.59 -5.93
CA SER A 30 -1.08 -8.43 -5.40
C SER A 30 -0.49 -9.37 -6.44
N LEU A 31 -1.31 -9.90 -7.35
CA LEU A 31 -0.88 -10.79 -8.43
C LEU A 31 -0.30 -10.03 -9.63
N ASP A 32 -0.93 -8.95 -10.05
CA ASP A 32 -0.57 -8.21 -11.27
C ASP A 32 0.63 -7.27 -11.03
N PHE A 33 0.76 -6.71 -9.82
CA PHE A 33 1.75 -5.66 -9.50
C PHE A 33 2.63 -5.99 -8.28
N SER A 34 2.56 -7.23 -7.76
CA SER A 34 3.34 -7.68 -6.59
C SER A 34 3.08 -6.84 -5.32
N PHE A 35 1.94 -6.16 -5.22
CA PHE A 35 1.61 -5.41 -4.01
C PHE A 35 1.34 -6.35 -2.84
N GLN A 36 1.67 -5.88 -1.65
CA GLN A 36 1.46 -6.59 -0.40
C GLN A 36 0.52 -5.80 0.49
N VAL A 37 -0.30 -6.52 1.26
CA VAL A 37 -1.17 -5.91 2.26
C VAL A 37 -0.53 -6.12 3.63
N LEU A 38 -0.29 -5.03 4.34
CA LEU A 38 0.25 -5.06 5.70
C LEU A 38 -0.83 -4.77 6.73
N GLU A 39 -0.92 -5.64 7.73
CA GLU A 39 -1.60 -5.41 8.99
C GLU A 39 -0.62 -4.72 9.96
N ILE A 40 -0.79 -3.43 10.15
CA ILE A 40 0.01 -2.58 11.02
C ILE A 40 -0.65 -2.56 12.40
N ALA A 41 0.06 -3.04 13.41
CA ALA A 41 -0.36 -2.93 14.80
C ALA A 41 0.35 -1.73 15.45
N LEU A 42 -0.39 -0.63 15.62
CA LEU A 42 0.13 0.55 16.32
C LEU A 42 0.17 0.30 17.83
N THR A 43 1.32 0.56 18.47
CA THR A 43 1.46 0.41 19.93
C THR A 43 0.54 1.35 20.71
N SER A 44 0.12 2.47 20.09
CA SER A 44 -0.72 3.49 20.70
C SER A 44 -2.23 3.19 20.62
N LYS A 45 -2.67 2.31 19.73
CA LYS A 45 -4.09 1.94 19.58
C LYS A 45 -4.22 0.44 19.30
N PRO A 46 -5.06 -0.30 20.03
CA PRO A 46 -5.28 -1.74 19.79
C PRO A 46 -6.04 -2.03 18.49
N GLU A 47 -6.28 -1.02 17.67
CA GLU A 47 -6.98 -1.16 16.39
C GLU A 47 -6.01 -1.65 15.33
N LYS A 48 -6.45 -2.66 14.58
CA LYS A 48 -5.70 -3.20 13.45
C LYS A 48 -5.84 -2.22 12.29
N HIS A 49 -4.72 -1.84 11.71
CA HIS A 49 -4.71 -1.00 10.52
C HIS A 49 -4.22 -1.81 9.32
N PHE A 50 -4.86 -1.65 8.18
CA PHE A 50 -4.52 -2.32 6.94
C PHE A 50 -4.10 -1.28 5.91
N ALA A 51 -2.99 -1.54 5.23
CA ALA A 51 -2.47 -0.68 4.17
C ALA A 51 -1.90 -1.52 3.05
N LEU A 52 -1.95 -0.98 1.83
CA LEU A 52 -1.30 -1.55 0.66
C LEU A 52 0.11 -0.97 0.54
N VAL A 53 1.09 -1.83 0.31
CA VAL A 53 2.50 -1.48 0.13
C VAL A 53 3.08 -2.24 -1.05
N THR A 54 4.24 -1.80 -1.53
CA THR A 54 5.03 -2.53 -2.53
C THR A 54 5.82 -3.66 -1.87
N ASP A 55 6.35 -4.59 -2.67
CA ASP A 55 7.21 -5.68 -2.21
C ASP A 55 8.51 -5.20 -1.54
N ASP A 56 8.95 -3.97 -1.85
CA ASP A 56 10.18 -3.39 -1.33
C ASP A 56 10.03 -2.64 0.02
N TYR A 57 8.91 -2.82 0.72
CA TYR A 57 8.61 -2.19 2.03
C TYR A 57 9.65 -2.48 3.15
N ARG A 58 10.60 -3.39 2.93
CA ARG A 58 11.66 -3.74 3.89
C ARG A 58 13.01 -3.08 3.59
N SER A 59 13.22 -2.60 2.37
CA SER A 59 14.52 -2.09 1.91
C SER A 59 14.59 -0.58 1.94
N THR A 60 13.44 0.07 1.72
CA THR A 60 13.34 1.53 1.57
C THR A 60 12.27 2.03 2.55
N GLU A 61 12.40 3.24 3.11
CA GLU A 61 11.36 3.92 3.89
C GLU A 61 10.16 4.27 2.99
N LEU A 62 9.56 3.25 2.36
CA LEU A 62 8.47 3.40 1.41
C LEU A 62 7.19 3.71 2.19
N GLU A 63 6.61 4.85 1.85
CA GLU A 63 5.29 5.23 2.29
C GLU A 63 4.26 4.21 1.80
N SER A 64 3.20 4.02 2.59
CA SER A 64 2.07 3.18 2.18
C SER A 64 1.40 3.79 0.94
N ILE A 65 1.13 2.95 -0.07
CA ILE A 65 0.47 3.38 -1.31
C ILE A 65 -0.95 3.89 -1.01
N THR A 66 -1.58 3.30 0.01
CA THR A 66 -2.93 3.68 0.43
C THR A 66 -2.94 4.20 1.86
N PRO A 67 -3.95 5.00 2.23
CA PRO A 67 -4.24 5.30 3.62
C PRO A 67 -4.41 4.04 4.48
N HIS A 68 -4.34 4.21 5.80
CA HIS A 68 -4.57 3.13 6.76
C HIS A 68 -6.08 2.93 7.00
N PHE A 69 -6.57 1.72 6.76
CA PHE A 69 -7.97 1.35 6.97
C PHE A 69 -8.14 0.42 8.16
N SER A 70 -9.31 0.42 8.78
CA SER A 70 -9.58 -0.43 9.95
C SER A 70 -9.91 -1.88 9.55
N THR A 71 -10.32 -2.08 8.30
CA THR A 71 -10.67 -3.40 7.77
C THR A 71 -10.13 -3.63 6.35
N LEU A 72 -9.89 -4.90 6.01
CA LEU A 72 -9.56 -5.30 4.63
C LEU A 72 -10.68 -5.01 3.63
N ALA A 73 -11.94 -4.98 4.09
CA ALA A 73 -13.08 -4.68 3.24
C ALA A 73 -13.05 -3.23 2.76
N GLU A 74 -12.83 -2.28 3.68
CA GLU A 74 -12.67 -0.86 3.34
C GLU A 74 -11.46 -0.63 2.43
N LEU A 75 -10.35 -1.30 2.70
CA LEU A 75 -9.17 -1.23 1.84
C LEU A 75 -9.49 -1.78 0.43
N ASN A 76 -10.20 -2.90 0.32
CA ASN A 76 -10.57 -3.48 -0.99
C ASN A 76 -11.55 -2.61 -1.77
N GLU A 77 -12.50 -1.96 -1.10
CA GLU A 77 -13.44 -1.02 -1.71
C GLU A 77 -12.70 0.22 -2.20
N TYR A 78 -11.88 0.83 -1.36
CA TYR A 78 -11.05 1.98 -1.72
C TYR A 78 -10.14 1.69 -2.91
N VAL A 79 -9.47 0.54 -2.89
CA VAL A 79 -8.61 0.10 -3.99
C VAL A 79 -9.43 -0.12 -5.26
N GLY A 80 -10.66 -0.63 -5.18
CA GLY A 80 -11.54 -0.76 -6.32
C GLY A 80 -11.91 0.60 -6.94
N ASP A 81 -12.26 1.56 -6.10
CA ASP A 81 -12.70 2.89 -6.53
C ASP A 81 -11.54 3.75 -7.05
N ASN A 82 -10.33 3.57 -6.52
CA ASN A 82 -9.14 4.39 -6.83
C ASN A 82 -8.05 3.59 -7.57
N MET A 83 -8.39 2.43 -8.15
CA MET A 83 -7.41 1.52 -8.76
C MET A 83 -6.55 2.20 -9.82
N ILE A 84 -7.16 3.07 -10.63
CA ILE A 84 -6.47 3.77 -11.72
C ILE A 84 -5.45 4.74 -11.16
N ASP A 85 -5.84 5.53 -10.16
CA ASP A 85 -4.97 6.54 -9.55
C ASP A 85 -3.81 5.87 -8.79
N ILE A 86 -4.09 4.80 -8.04
CA ILE A 86 -3.08 3.99 -7.36
C ILE A 86 -2.04 3.45 -8.34
N LEU A 87 -2.48 2.90 -9.47
CA LEU A 87 -1.57 2.37 -10.49
C LEU A 87 -0.83 3.48 -11.23
N HIS A 88 -1.48 4.61 -11.47
CA HIS A 88 -0.85 5.75 -12.09
C HIS A 88 0.28 6.29 -11.20
N ASP A 89 0.03 6.49 -9.92
CA ASP A 89 1.05 6.93 -8.95
C ASP A 89 2.16 5.89 -8.79
N TYR A 90 1.83 4.60 -8.76
CA TYR A 90 2.86 3.55 -8.69
C TYR A 90 3.75 3.49 -9.94
N LEU A 91 3.16 3.57 -11.14
CA LEU A 91 3.89 3.45 -12.40
C LEU A 91 4.62 4.75 -12.80
N PHE A 92 4.07 5.91 -12.43
CA PHE A 92 4.54 7.21 -12.91
C PHE A 92 4.94 8.18 -11.79
N GLY A 93 4.64 7.91 -10.52
CA GLY A 93 4.97 8.80 -9.41
C GLY A 93 6.47 9.08 -9.29
N PHE A 94 7.31 8.08 -9.54
CA PHE A 94 8.77 8.25 -9.57
C PHE A 94 9.25 9.09 -10.77
N VAL A 95 8.53 9.04 -11.89
CA VAL A 95 8.87 9.80 -13.10
C VAL A 95 8.61 11.29 -12.90
N GLU A 96 7.57 11.66 -12.16
CA GLU A 96 7.29 13.07 -11.85
C GLU A 96 8.33 13.65 -10.89
N GLU A 97 8.76 12.91 -9.87
CA GLU A 97 9.84 13.33 -8.96
C GLU A 97 11.17 13.50 -9.71
N ASP A 98 11.52 12.58 -10.60
CA ASP A 98 12.72 12.69 -11.45
C ASP A 98 12.65 13.88 -12.41
N ILE A 99 11.48 14.14 -13.02
CA ILE A 99 11.25 15.31 -13.86
C ILE A 99 11.33 16.60 -13.04
N GLN A 100 10.81 16.61 -11.81
CA GLN A 100 10.93 17.77 -10.91
C GLN A 100 12.37 18.00 -10.47
N MET A 101 13.13 16.95 -10.13
CA MET A 101 14.56 17.06 -9.86
C MET A 101 15.29 17.62 -11.08
N ALA A 102 15.07 17.07 -12.28
CA ALA A 102 15.71 17.55 -13.50
C ALA A 102 15.40 19.01 -13.80
N LYS A 103 14.19 19.49 -13.49
CA LYS A 103 13.80 20.91 -13.60
C LYS A 103 14.42 21.80 -12.53
N SER A 104 14.73 21.28 -11.35
CA SER A 104 15.37 22.04 -10.26
C SER A 104 16.86 22.31 -10.48
N TYR A 105 17.49 21.56 -11.40
CA TYR A 105 18.88 21.75 -11.82
C TYR A 105 19.04 22.57 -13.11
N ALA A 106 17.93 23.04 -13.70
CA ALA A 106 17.91 23.90 -14.89
C ALA A 106 17.64 25.37 -14.52
#